data_AF-Q46MI5-F1
#
_entry.id   AF-Q46MI5-F1
#
_cell.length_a   1.000
_cell.length_b   1.000
_cell.length_c   1.000
_cell.angle_alpha   90.00
_cell.angle_beta   90.00
_cell.angle_gamma   90.00
#
_symmetry.space_group_name_H-M   'P 1'
#
loop_
_entity.id
_entity.type
_entity.pdbx_description
1 polymer ?
#
loop_
_entity_poly.entity_id
_entity_poly.type
_entity_poly.pdbx_seq_one_letter_code
_entity_poly.pdbx_strand_id
1 'polypeptide(L)'
;MFCFEYGKGNVYAQLGFADAEEIPLKANIVKDITHRIRVSGLRLSEAAILLDTPQSDLLLALAGKFQSFRAAELRTWRDRLGNPVQ
;
A
#
# COMPACT_ATOMS: atom_id res chain seq x y z
N MET A 1 10.79 14.15 -29.13
CA MET A 1 10.36 14.79 -27.87
C MET A 1 9.07 14.11 -27.45
N PHE A 2 9.01 13.44 -26.30
CA PHE A 2 7.75 12.86 -25.81
C PHE A 2 7.03 13.89 -24.95
N CYS A 3 5.72 14.03 -25.15
CA CYS A 3 4.84 14.80 -24.28
C CYS A 3 3.98 13.80 -23.50
N PHE A 4 3.93 13.93 -22.19
CA PHE A 4 3.11 13.08 -21.32
C PHE A 4 1.89 13.88 -20.86
N GLU A 5 0.70 13.30 -21.03
CA GLU A 5 -0.54 13.85 -20.52
C GLU A 5 -1.06 12.97 -19.38
N TYR A 6 -1.52 13.61 -18.30
CA TYR A 6 -2.16 12.90 -17.21
C TYR A 6 -3.58 12.50 -17.62
N GLY A 7 -3.79 11.22 -17.89
CA GLY A 7 -5.12 10.65 -18.03
C GLY A 7 -5.88 10.72 -16.71
N LYS A 8 -7.15 11.16 -16.74
CA LYS A 8 -8.03 11.21 -15.55
C LYS A 8 -8.63 9.85 -15.17
N GLY A 9 -8.44 8.84 -16.02
CA GLY A 9 -9.04 7.52 -15.88
C GLY A 9 -8.11 6.48 -15.26
N ASN A 10 -8.70 5.35 -14.86
CA ASN A 10 -7.94 4.20 -14.41
C ASN A 10 -7.24 3.52 -15.59
N VAL A 11 -5.91 3.66 -15.67
CA VAL A 11 -5.09 3.05 -16.74
C VAL A 11 -5.25 1.53 -16.78
N TYR A 12 -5.45 0.87 -15.64
CA TYR A 12 -5.67 -0.57 -15.60
C TYR A 12 -7.00 -0.97 -16.25
N ALA A 13 -8.05 -0.15 -16.08
CA ALA A 13 -9.34 -0.39 -16.73
C ALA A 13 -9.23 -0.18 -18.24
N GLN A 14 -8.49 0.84 -18.68
CA GLN A 14 -8.25 1.11 -20.10
C GLN A 14 -7.47 -0.02 -20.78
N LEU A 15 -6.57 -0.68 -20.05
CA LEU A 15 -5.79 -1.82 -20.52
C LEU A 15 -6.52 -3.17 -20.38
N GLY A 16 -7.75 -3.17 -19.85
CA GLY A 16 -8.58 -4.38 -19.74
C GLY A 16 -8.15 -5.36 -18.63
N PHE A 17 -7.47 -4.89 -17.58
CA PHE A 17 -7.14 -5.74 -16.43
C PHE A 17 -8.40 -6.16 -15.67
N ALA A 18 -8.48 -7.44 -15.31
CA ALA A 18 -9.62 -8.00 -14.58
C ALA A 18 -9.80 -7.38 -13.18
N ASP A 19 -8.69 -7.00 -12.56
CA ASP A 19 -8.57 -6.40 -11.23
C ASP A 19 -8.31 -4.88 -11.30
N ALA A 20 -8.73 -4.24 -12.40
CA ALA A 20 -8.43 -2.85 -12.69
C ALA A 20 -8.72 -1.89 -11.53
N GLU A 21 -9.86 -2.05 -10.84
CA GLU A 21 -10.25 -1.19 -9.71
C GLU A 21 -9.54 -1.56 -8.40
N GLU A 22 -9.08 -2.80 -8.28
CA GLU A 22 -8.46 -3.30 -7.05
C GLU A 22 -7.01 -2.83 -6.91
N ILE A 23 -6.27 -2.72 -8.02
CA ILE A 23 -4.88 -2.24 -8.03
C ILE A 23 -4.74 -0.82 -7.46
N PRO A 24 -5.44 0.22 -7.98
CA PRO A 24 -5.32 1.57 -7.44
C PRO A 24 -5.86 1.67 -6.00
N LEU A 25 -6.87 0.86 -5.65
CA LEU A 25 -7.37 0.76 -4.28
C LEU A 25 -6.26 0.28 -3.33
N LYS A 26 -5.58 -0.83 -3.63
CA LYS A 26 -4.47 -1.35 -2.83
C LYS A 26 -3.30 -0.39 -2.79
N ALA A 27 -2.95 0.22 -3.93
CA ALA A 27 -1.87 1.20 -4.04
C ALA A 27 -2.06 2.39 -3.09
N ASN A 28 -3.29 2.93 -3.01
CA ASN A 28 -3.61 4.01 -2.10
C ASN A 28 -3.49 3.60 -0.62
N ILE A 29 -3.92 2.40 -0.27
CA ILE A 29 -3.79 1.89 1.11
C ILE A 29 -2.32 1.74 1.50
N VAL A 30 -1.49 1.16 0.61
CA VAL A 30 -0.05 1.02 0.83
C VAL A 30 0.62 2.38 0.94
N LYS A 31 0.26 3.34 0.10
CA LYS A 31 0.77 4.72 0.17
C LYS A 31 0.50 5.35 1.55
N ASP A 32 -0.70 5.15 2.10
CA ASP A 32 -1.05 5.63 3.43
C ASP A 32 -0.23 4.94 4.54
N ILE A 33 -0.02 3.63 4.44
CA ILE A 33 0.84 2.86 5.35
C ILE A 33 2.27 3.40 5.32
N THR A 34 2.86 3.55 4.12
CA THR A 34 4.21 4.08 3.93
C THR A 34 4.34 5.47 4.54
N HIS A 35 3.33 6.32 4.34
CA HIS A 35 3.32 7.66 4.90
C HIS A 35 3.30 7.61 6.44
N ARG A 36 2.42 6.81 7.03
CA ARG A 36 2.30 6.63 8.49
C ARG A 36 3.60 6.14 9.13
N ILE A 37 4.20 5.08 8.59
CA ILE A 37 5.49 4.57 9.07
C ILE A 37 6.55 5.67 9.05
N ARG A 38 6.61 6.45 7.95
CA ARG A 38 7.58 7.53 7.79
C ARG A 38 7.38 8.68 8.77
N VAL A 39 6.15 9.14 8.99
CA VAL A 39 5.88 10.25 9.93
C VAL A 39 6.00 9.83 11.39
N SER A 40 5.75 8.55 11.70
CA SER A 40 5.98 7.99 13.04
C SER A 40 7.45 7.69 13.34
N GLY A 41 8.35 7.80 12.35
CA GLY A 41 9.77 7.50 12.52
C GLY A 41 10.08 6.02 12.77
N LEU A 42 9.12 5.13 12.50
CA LEU A 42 9.26 3.70 12.75
C LEU A 42 10.23 3.08 11.74
N ARG A 43 11.13 2.23 12.23
CA ARG A 43 11.91 1.33 11.38
C ARG A 43 10.99 0.25 10.83
N LEU A 44 11.39 -0.31 9.68
CA LEU A 44 10.63 -1.37 9.01
C LEU A 44 10.39 -2.58 9.93
N SER A 45 11.38 -2.96 10.73
CA SER A 45 11.28 -4.06 11.70
C SER A 45 10.29 -3.76 12.83
N GLU A 46 10.26 -2.52 13.32
CA GLU A 46 9.33 -2.08 14.38
C GLU A 46 7.89 -2.05 13.86
N ALA A 47 7.70 -1.54 12.64
CA ALA A 47 6.41 -1.57 11.96
C ALA A 47 5.95 -3.01 11.71
N ALA A 48 6.84 -3.91 11.27
CA ALA A 48 6.51 -5.32 11.07
C ALA A 48 6.03 -6.01 12.35
N ILE A 49 6.68 -5.73 13.48
CA ILE A 49 6.27 -6.23 14.80
C ILE A 49 4.91 -5.67 15.19
N LEU A 50 4.69 -4.36 15.05
CA LEU A 50 3.40 -3.72 15.39
C LEU A 50 2.25 -4.24 14.53
N LEU A 51 2.54 -4.55 13.28
CA LEU A 51 1.57 -5.06 12.32
C LEU A 51 1.34 -6.56 12.44
N ASP A 52 2.14 -7.28 13.23
CA ASP A 52 2.14 -8.75 13.34
C ASP A 52 2.29 -9.41 11.96
N THR A 53 3.29 -8.97 11.19
CA THR A 53 3.54 -9.44 9.82
C THR A 53 5.04 -9.64 9.60
N PRO A 54 5.48 -10.56 8.72
CA PRO A 54 6.88 -10.69 8.36
C PRO A 54 7.45 -9.38 7.79
N GLN A 55 8.67 -9.04 8.19
CA GLN A 55 9.36 -7.84 7.68
C GLN A 55 9.53 -7.88 6.15
N SER A 56 9.74 -9.07 5.57
CA SER A 56 9.81 -9.29 4.12
C SER A 56 8.51 -8.92 3.41
N ASP A 57 7.37 -9.26 4.01
CA ASP A 57 6.05 -9.07 3.40
C ASP A 57 5.67 -7.60 3.45
N LEU A 58 5.96 -6.95 4.59
CA LEU A 58 5.85 -5.50 4.69
C LEU A 58 6.75 -4.80 3.68
N LEU A 59 8.01 -5.23 3.51
CA LEU A 59 8.91 -4.67 2.50
C LEU A 59 8.35 -4.78 1.08
N LEU A 60 7.84 -5.97 0.71
CA LEU A 60 7.24 -6.21 -0.60
C LEU A 60 6.06 -5.28 -0.86
N ALA A 61 5.14 -5.16 0.12
CA ALA A 61 4.00 -4.26 0.00
C ALA A 61 4.46 -2.81 -0.22
N LEU A 62 5.38 -2.30 0.62
CA LEU A 62 5.88 -0.92 0.53
C LEU A 62 6.67 -0.65 -0.76
N ALA A 63 7.28 -1.68 -1.36
CA ALA A 63 7.97 -1.62 -2.65
C ALA A 63 7.00 -1.66 -3.87
N GLY A 64 5.68 -1.65 -3.64
CA GLY A 64 4.68 -1.73 -4.70
C GLY A 64 4.36 -3.15 -5.19
N LYS A 65 4.90 -4.18 -4.51
CA LYS A 65 4.62 -5.61 -4.78
C LYS A 65 3.48 -6.11 -3.92
N PHE A 66 2.34 -5.41 -3.98
CA PHE A 66 1.18 -5.68 -3.13
C PHE A 66 0.08 -6.54 -3.78
N GLN A 67 0.33 -7.10 -4.97
CA GLN A 67 -0.66 -7.84 -5.75
C GLN A 67 -1.13 -9.11 -5.02
N SER A 68 -0.23 -9.77 -4.30
CA SER A 68 -0.50 -11.00 -3.54
C SER A 68 -1.29 -10.77 -2.25
N PHE A 69 -1.32 -9.54 -1.71
CA PHE A 69 -2.05 -9.24 -0.48
C PHE A 69 -3.51 -8.91 -0.76
N ARG A 70 -4.38 -9.28 0.18
CA ARG A 70 -5.79 -8.92 0.11
C ARG A 70 -5.97 -7.46 0.53
N ALA A 71 -6.88 -6.73 -0.12
CA ALA A 71 -7.16 -5.34 0.28
C ALA A 71 -7.58 -5.22 1.76
N ALA A 72 -8.30 -6.21 2.30
CA ALA A 72 -8.69 -6.26 3.71
C ALA A 72 -7.50 -6.39 4.68
N GLU A 73 -6.47 -7.13 4.29
CA GLU A 73 -5.24 -7.29 5.06
C GLU A 73 -4.47 -5.97 5.15
N LEU A 74 -4.29 -5.30 4.00
CA LEU A 74 -3.66 -3.98 3.94
C LEU A 74 -4.44 -2.93 4.75
N ARG A 75 -5.78 -2.98 4.75
CA ARG A 75 -6.60 -2.10 5.61
C ARG A 75 -6.33 -2.37 7.09
N THR A 76 -6.25 -3.64 7.48
CA THR A 76 -5.94 -4.03 8.86
C THR A 76 -4.59 -3.45 9.29
N TRP A 77 -3.58 -3.50 8.41
CA TRP A 77 -2.28 -2.89 8.72
C TRP A 77 -2.37 -1.36 8.89
N ARG A 78 -3.03 -0.68 7.95
CA ARG A 78 -3.24 0.77 8.02
C ARG A 78 -3.95 1.18 9.30
N ASP A 79 -4.97 0.43 9.71
CA ASP A 79 -5.79 0.73 10.88
C ASP A 79 -4.98 0.51 12.19
N ARG A 80 -4.14 -0.53 12.26
CA ARG A 80 -3.21 -0.75 13.38
C ARG A 80 -2.17 0.37 13.54
N LEU A 81 -1.67 0.93 12.44
CA LEU A 81 -0.79 2.11 12.48
C LEU A 81 -1.51 3.42 12.85
N GLY A 82 -2.84 3.42 12.88
CA GLY A 82 -3.67 4.59 13.19
C GLY A 82 -4.12 4.70 14.63
N ASN A 83 -4.06 3.61 15.41
CA ASN A 83 -4.32 3.71 16.83
C ASN A 83 -3.02 4.13 17.53
N PRO A 84 -2.97 5.31 18.17
CA PRO A 84 -2.01 5.48 19.25
C PRO A 84 -2.30 4.35 20.24
N VAL A 85 -1.28 3.55 20.54
CA VAL A 85 -1.33 2.59 21.64
C VAL A 85 -1.78 3.38 22.88
N GLN A 86 -3.02 3.13 23.33
CA GLN A 86 -3.55 3.70 24.57
C GLN A 86 -2.82 3.12 25.77
#